data_AF-A0A963NNH5-F1
#
_entry.id   AF-A0A963NNH5-F1
#
_cell.length_a   1.000
_cell.length_b   1.000
_cell.length_c   1.000
_cell.angle_alpha   90.00
_cell.angle_beta   90.00
_cell.angle_gamma   90.00
#
_symmetry.space_group_name_H-M   'P 1'
#
loop_
_entity.id
_entity.type
_entity.pdbx_description
1 polymer ?
#
loop_
_entity_poly.entity_id
_entity_poly.type
_entity_poly.pdbx_seq_one_letter_code
_entity_poly.pdbx_strand_id
1 'polypeptide(L)'
;MVAEGHAWSLRTKWDRGPYVAQERMARSLDRGLHAAGGAIAPAEFRRRNGPCGLRGSEGDTGAPEAMREAGASPAAAAKAATAAPTPGASAASALRCDGRTRCSQMRSCEEATWFLRHCPGVRMDGNGDGVPCERQWCGR
;
A
#
# COMPACT_ATOMS: atom_id res chain seq x y z
N MET A 1 -12.90 -18.61 -10.75
CA MET A 1 -12.29 -17.87 -9.62
C MET A 1 -13.30 -17.01 -8.84
N VAL A 2 -13.75 -15.83 -9.33
CA VAL A 2 -14.67 -14.96 -8.55
C VAL A 2 -16.08 -15.54 -8.45
N ALA A 3 -16.65 -16.08 -9.54
CA ALA A 3 -17.98 -16.72 -9.53
C ALA A 3 -18.07 -18.04 -8.72
N GLU A 4 -16.91 -18.60 -8.35
CA GLU A 4 -16.76 -19.74 -7.43
C GLU A 4 -16.52 -19.27 -5.97
N GLY A 5 -16.46 -17.96 -5.72
CA GLY A 5 -16.22 -17.40 -4.38
C GLY A 5 -14.79 -17.52 -3.87
N HIS A 6 -13.80 -17.82 -4.72
CA HIS A 6 -12.39 -17.88 -4.32
C HIS A 6 -11.67 -16.52 -4.37
N ALA A 7 -12.31 -15.47 -4.88
CA ALA A 7 -11.72 -14.14 -4.98
C ALA A 7 -12.77 -13.03 -4.96
N TRP A 8 -12.33 -11.80 -4.65
CA TRP A 8 -13.14 -10.59 -4.61
C TRP A 8 -13.01 -9.78 -5.91
N SER A 9 -14.05 -9.04 -6.30
CA SER A 9 -13.93 -8.06 -7.40
C SER A 9 -12.96 -6.94 -6.99
N LEU A 10 -12.06 -6.56 -7.91
CA LEU A 10 -11.15 -5.42 -7.72
C LEU A 10 -11.97 -4.12 -7.66
N ARG A 11 -12.06 -3.52 -6.46
CA ARG A 11 -12.75 -2.25 -6.23
C ARG A 11 -11.79 -1.08 -6.45
N THR A 12 -12.20 -0.13 -7.28
CA THR A 12 -11.51 1.15 -7.46
C THR A 12 -12.15 2.23 -6.57
N LYS A 13 -11.69 3.48 -6.64
CA LYS A 13 -12.29 4.59 -5.90
C LYS A 13 -13.75 4.88 -6.33
N TRP A 14 -14.10 4.54 -7.57
CA TRP A 14 -15.35 4.97 -8.22
C TRP A 14 -16.21 3.81 -8.75
N ASP A 15 -15.67 2.58 -8.79
CA ASP A 15 -16.35 1.41 -9.34
C ASP A 15 -16.20 0.17 -8.42
N ARG A 16 -17.25 -0.65 -8.38
CA ARG A 16 -17.29 -1.97 -7.73
C ARG A 16 -16.50 -3.04 -8.51
N GLY A 17 -16.11 -2.72 -9.74
CA GLY A 17 -15.19 -3.50 -10.58
C GLY A 17 -15.91 -4.49 -11.49
N PRO A 18 -15.20 -5.00 -12.52
CA PRO A 18 -15.80 -5.77 -13.61
C PRO A 18 -16.45 -7.09 -13.17
N TYR A 19 -16.10 -7.62 -11.99
CA TYR A 19 -16.61 -8.90 -11.49
C TYR A 19 -17.66 -8.75 -10.38
N VAL A 20 -18.25 -7.55 -10.19
CA VAL A 20 -19.26 -7.32 -9.14
C VAL A 20 -20.50 -8.23 -9.27
N ALA A 21 -20.91 -8.59 -10.50
CA ALA A 21 -22.01 -9.54 -10.72
C ALA A 21 -21.63 -10.96 -10.27
N GLN A 22 -20.41 -11.39 -10.56
CA GLN A 22 -19.89 -12.70 -10.14
C GLN A 22 -19.71 -12.78 -8.62
N GLU A 23 -19.24 -11.70 -7.98
CA GLU A 23 -19.13 -11.60 -6.52
C GLU A 23 -20.52 -11.68 -5.85
N ARG A 24 -21.55 -11.02 -6.43
CA ARG A 24 -22.93 -11.12 -5.94
C ARG A 24 -23.46 -12.55 -6.06
N MET A 25 -23.24 -13.22 -7.20
CA MET A 25 -23.65 -14.61 -7.41
C MET A 25 -22.95 -15.58 -6.45
N ALA A 26 -21.64 -15.41 -6.24
CA ALA A 26 -20.87 -16.27 -5.33
C ALA A 26 -21.31 -16.10 -3.86
N ARG A 27 -21.66 -14.87 -3.44
CA ARG A 27 -22.26 -14.59 -2.14
C ARG A 27 -23.68 -15.17 -2.00
N SER A 28 -24.53 -15.05 -3.02
CA SER A 28 -25.93 -15.55 -2.95
C SER A 28 -26.06 -17.07 -3.07
N LEU A 29 -24.97 -17.76 -3.42
CA LEU A 29 -24.88 -19.21 -3.51
C LEU A 29 -23.89 -19.79 -2.47
N ASP A 30 -23.48 -18.97 -1.50
CA ASP A 30 -22.56 -19.31 -0.41
C ASP A 30 -21.35 -20.13 -0.87
N ARG A 31 -20.69 -19.67 -1.95
CA ARG A 31 -19.57 -20.38 -2.59
C ARG A 31 -18.23 -19.97 -2.02
N GLY A 32 -17.31 -20.93 -1.94
CA GLY A 32 -15.90 -20.70 -1.62
C GLY A 32 -15.72 -19.96 -0.28
N LEU A 33 -15.03 -18.82 -0.31
CA LEU A 33 -14.80 -17.98 0.87
C LEU A 33 -16.09 -17.47 1.52
N HIS A 34 -17.21 -17.42 0.79
CA HIS A 34 -18.48 -16.94 1.32
C HIS A 34 -19.25 -18.01 2.12
N ALA A 35 -18.93 -19.30 1.91
CA ALA A 35 -19.65 -20.44 2.50
C ALA A 35 -19.67 -20.45 4.04
N ALA A 36 -18.60 -19.98 4.67
CA ALA A 36 -18.45 -20.00 6.13
C ALA A 36 -19.24 -18.88 6.84
N GLY A 37 -19.89 -17.97 6.10
CA GLY A 37 -20.40 -16.72 6.66
C GLY A 37 -19.27 -15.76 7.09
N GLY A 38 -19.62 -14.53 7.45
CA GLY A 38 -18.67 -13.55 8.02
C GLY A 38 -17.54 -13.05 7.10
N ALA A 39 -17.43 -13.54 5.88
CA ALA A 39 -16.37 -13.17 4.93
C ALA A 39 -16.44 -11.69 4.55
N ILE A 40 -15.47 -10.90 5.03
CA ILE A 40 -15.32 -9.48 4.70
C ILE A 40 -14.24 -9.25 3.63
N ALA A 41 -14.47 -8.27 2.75
CA ALA A 41 -13.54 -7.98 1.67
C ALA A 41 -12.19 -7.45 2.21
N PRO A 42 -11.03 -7.74 1.57
CA PRO A 42 -9.71 -7.26 2.03
C PRO A 42 -9.57 -5.74 2.14
N ALA A 43 -10.39 -4.97 1.40
CA ALA A 43 -10.48 -3.51 1.55
C ALA A 43 -11.28 -3.08 2.80
N GLU A 44 -12.33 -3.84 3.15
CA GLU A 44 -13.12 -3.68 4.38
C GLU A 44 -12.25 -3.99 5.60
N PHE A 45 -11.55 -5.14 5.56
CA PHE A 45 -10.64 -5.58 6.61
C PHE A 45 -9.55 -4.53 6.88
N ARG A 46 -8.87 -4.03 5.84
CA ARG A 46 -7.81 -3.01 6.01
C ARG A 46 -8.33 -1.64 6.50
N ARG A 47 -9.59 -1.29 6.21
CA ARG A 47 -10.22 -0.10 6.82
C ARG A 47 -10.48 -0.28 8.31
N ARG A 48 -10.98 -1.46 8.70
CA ARG A 48 -11.38 -1.76 10.08
C ARG A 48 -10.22 -2.10 11.02
N ASN A 49 -9.15 -2.70 10.50
CA ASN A 49 -8.05 -3.26 11.30
C ASN A 49 -6.68 -2.60 10.98
N GLY A 50 -6.66 -1.61 10.08
CA GLY A 50 -5.41 -1.04 9.55
C GLY A 50 -4.67 -1.94 8.55
N PRO A 51 -3.53 -1.49 8.03
CA PRO A 51 -2.65 -2.31 7.20
C PRO A 51 -1.94 -3.39 8.05
N CYS A 52 -1.77 -4.57 7.46
CA CYS A 52 -1.05 -5.67 8.09
C CYS A 52 0.39 -5.25 8.40
N GLY A 53 0.82 -5.39 9.65
CA GLY A 53 2.19 -5.08 10.09
C GLY A 53 2.32 -3.90 11.07
N LEU A 54 1.27 -3.13 11.35
CA LEU A 54 1.30 -2.04 12.36
C LEU A 54 0.96 -2.48 13.79
N ARG A 55 1.03 -3.78 14.12
CA ARG A 55 0.71 -4.25 15.49
C ARG A 55 1.95 -4.29 16.39
N GLY A 56 2.31 -3.11 16.89
CA GLY A 56 3.19 -2.89 18.04
C GLY A 56 2.70 -1.65 18.80
N SER A 57 2.65 -1.74 20.14
CA SER A 57 2.10 -0.75 21.09
C SER A 57 0.56 -0.62 21.17
N GLU A 58 0.01 -1.46 22.06
CA GLU A 58 -0.84 -1.05 23.21
C GLU A 58 -2.09 -0.18 22.93
N GLY A 59 -3.33 -0.63 23.21
CA GLY A 59 -3.72 -1.86 23.90
C GLY A 59 -5.21 -2.19 23.78
N ASP A 60 -5.59 -3.29 24.43
CA ASP A 60 -6.92 -3.91 24.41
C ASP A 60 -8.01 -3.05 25.08
N THR A 61 -9.20 -2.99 24.46
CA THR A 61 -10.48 -3.00 25.20
C THR A 61 -11.60 -3.55 24.31
N GLY A 62 -12.01 -4.80 24.58
CA GLY A 62 -13.39 -5.24 24.41
C GLY A 62 -13.86 -5.64 23.00
N ALA A 63 -13.55 -6.87 22.59
CA ALA A 63 -14.48 -7.63 21.77
C ALA A 63 -15.60 -8.20 22.68
N PRO A 64 -16.91 -8.04 22.37
CA PRO A 64 -17.95 -8.74 23.10
C PRO A 64 -17.90 -10.24 22.82
N GLU A 65 -17.97 -11.01 23.90
CA GLU A 65 -17.79 -12.46 23.95
C GLU A 65 -19.05 -13.21 23.49
N ALA A 66 -18.96 -13.97 22.38
CA ALA A 66 -19.90 -15.05 22.06
C ALA A 66 -19.27 -16.09 21.12
N MET A 67 -19.35 -17.36 21.52
CA MET A 67 -19.01 -18.58 20.74
C MET A 67 -17.51 -18.82 20.46
N ARG A 68 -16.85 -19.37 21.49
CA ARG A 68 -15.65 -20.21 21.39
C ARG A 68 -16.04 -21.61 20.94
N GLU A 69 -15.35 -22.16 19.93
CA GLU A 69 -14.98 -23.59 19.75
C GLU A 69 -14.23 -23.70 18.41
N ALA A 70 -13.20 -24.50 18.17
CA ALA A 70 -12.14 -25.16 18.94
C ALA A 70 -11.28 -25.86 17.86
N GLY A 71 -9.97 -25.59 17.75
CA GLY A 71 -9.12 -26.21 16.73
C GLY A 71 -7.71 -25.63 16.63
N ALA A 72 -6.73 -26.27 17.31
CA ALA A 72 -5.29 -25.97 17.18
C ALA A 72 -4.75 -26.41 15.79
N SER A 73 -3.82 -25.71 15.10
CA SER A 73 -2.43 -25.29 15.45
C SER A 73 -1.43 -26.47 15.56
N PRO A 74 -0.09 -26.33 15.40
CA PRO A 74 0.77 -25.17 15.07
C PRO A 74 1.32 -25.26 13.60
N ALA A 75 2.42 -24.67 13.11
CA ALA A 75 3.59 -23.87 13.58
C ALA A 75 4.08 -22.94 12.41
N ALA A 76 5.26 -22.30 12.31
CA ALA A 76 6.52 -22.20 13.09
C ALA A 76 7.29 -20.88 12.71
N ALA A 77 8.52 -20.70 13.25
CA ALA A 77 9.60 -19.75 12.88
C ALA A 77 9.28 -18.21 12.99
N ALA A 78 9.85 -17.42 13.91
CA ALA A 78 11.28 -17.04 14.14
C ALA A 78 11.81 -16.03 13.09
N LYS A 79 12.58 -14.95 13.36
CA LYS A 79 13.39 -14.50 14.53
C LYS A 79 13.27 -12.96 14.80
N ALA A 80 14.09 -12.43 15.72
CA ALA A 80 14.04 -11.08 16.31
C ALA A 80 14.94 -9.99 15.65
N ALA A 81 14.73 -8.73 16.11
CA ALA A 81 15.61 -7.54 16.05
C ALA A 81 15.95 -6.96 14.65
N THR A 82 16.03 -5.65 14.38
CA THR A 82 16.81 -4.57 15.05
C THR A 82 16.33 -3.18 14.55
N ALA A 83 16.81 -2.12 15.20
CA ALA A 83 16.54 -0.68 15.02
C ALA A 83 16.37 -0.08 13.60
N ALA A 84 15.70 1.08 13.57
CA ALA A 84 15.59 1.98 12.43
C ALA A 84 16.93 2.58 11.99
N PRO A 85 16.98 3.13 10.77
CA PRO A 85 17.48 4.51 10.66
C PRO A 85 16.51 5.44 9.92
N THR A 86 16.34 6.64 10.47
CA THR A 86 15.87 7.82 9.75
C THR A 86 16.91 8.26 8.72
N PRO A 87 16.59 8.43 7.43
CA PRO A 87 17.46 9.09 6.46
C PRO A 87 17.31 10.63 6.55
N GLY A 88 17.38 11.15 7.78
CA GLY A 88 17.34 12.57 8.12
C GLY A 88 18.74 13.16 8.23
N ALA A 89 19.51 13.14 7.15
CA ALA A 89 20.78 13.85 7.04
C ALA A 89 21.11 14.15 5.58
N SER A 90 21.58 15.38 5.33
CA SER A 90 21.94 15.90 4.00
C SER A 90 23.20 15.22 3.47
N ALA A 91 23.05 14.06 2.84
CA ALA A 91 24.06 13.54 1.94
C ALA A 91 23.95 14.29 0.61
N ALA A 92 24.63 15.45 0.52
CA ALA A 92 25.02 16.09 -0.74
C ALA A 92 26.04 15.19 -1.46
N SER A 93 25.59 13.97 -1.76
CA SER A 93 26.31 12.94 -2.51
C SER A 93 26.57 13.52 -3.89
N ALA A 94 27.79 13.40 -4.40
CA ALA A 94 28.17 13.96 -5.70
C ALA A 94 27.14 13.56 -6.76
N LEU A 95 26.26 14.49 -7.13
CA LEU A 95 25.11 14.19 -7.96
C LEU A 95 25.61 13.79 -9.34
N ARG A 96 25.12 12.65 -9.83
CA ARG A 96 25.49 12.06 -11.12
C ARG A 96 24.21 11.62 -11.82
N CYS A 97 24.29 11.46 -13.14
CA CYS A 97 23.13 11.07 -13.93
C CYS A 97 22.87 9.56 -13.81
N ASP A 98 22.35 9.15 -12.67
CA ASP A 98 22.10 7.75 -12.30
C ASP A 98 20.87 7.12 -13.01
N GLY A 99 20.49 7.64 -14.18
CA GLY A 99 19.28 7.25 -14.91
C GLY A 99 17.95 7.68 -14.25
N ARG A 100 17.99 8.45 -13.16
CA ARG A 100 16.79 8.93 -12.46
C ARG A 100 16.05 9.98 -13.30
N THR A 101 14.83 9.65 -13.74
CA THR A 101 14.05 10.48 -14.69
C THR A 101 12.71 10.98 -14.16
N ARG A 102 12.29 10.57 -12.95
CA ARG A 102 10.99 10.90 -12.35
C ARG A 102 11.13 11.45 -10.93
N CYS A 103 10.21 12.34 -10.56
CA CYS A 103 10.16 13.01 -9.27
C CYS A 103 10.11 12.09 -8.04
N SER A 104 9.47 10.92 -8.14
CA SER A 104 9.40 9.95 -7.04
C SER A 104 10.74 9.27 -6.70
N GLN A 105 11.78 9.55 -7.49
CA GLN A 105 13.15 9.04 -7.29
C GLN A 105 14.10 10.14 -6.77
N MET A 106 13.63 11.39 -6.67
CA MET A 106 14.36 12.50 -6.07
C MET A 106 14.10 12.57 -4.57
N ARG A 107 14.95 13.29 -3.83
CA ARG A 107 14.82 13.50 -2.38
C ARG A 107 14.71 14.96 -1.94
N SER A 108 14.94 15.92 -2.84
CA SER A 108 14.79 17.35 -2.58
C SER A 108 14.55 18.16 -3.86
N CYS A 109 14.12 19.42 -3.70
CA CYS A 109 13.93 20.35 -4.81
C CYS A 109 15.26 20.72 -5.50
N GLU A 110 16.32 20.91 -4.70
CA GLU A 110 17.66 21.23 -5.19
C GLU A 110 18.26 20.07 -5.99
N GLU A 111 18.07 18.82 -5.52
CA GLU A 111 18.46 17.62 -6.26
C GLU A 111 17.70 17.53 -7.59
N ALA A 112 16.37 17.69 -7.58
CA ALA A 112 15.57 17.66 -8.79
C ALA A 112 15.97 18.75 -9.79
N THR A 113 16.27 19.97 -9.31
CA THR A 113 16.73 21.11 -10.12
C THR A 113 18.11 20.86 -10.71
N TRP A 114 19.01 20.22 -9.96
CA TRP A 114 20.31 19.82 -10.47
C TRP A 114 20.16 18.77 -11.60
N PHE A 115 19.35 17.73 -11.39
CA PHE A 115 19.09 16.70 -12.40
C PHE A 115 18.44 17.28 -13.67
N LEU A 116 17.51 18.24 -13.54
CA LEU A 116 16.90 18.94 -14.68
C LEU A 116 17.93 19.66 -15.56
N ARG A 117 18.98 20.23 -14.96
CA ARG A 117 20.00 21.04 -15.66
C ARG A 117 21.20 20.23 -16.16
N HIS A 118 21.52 19.11 -15.50
CA HIS A 118 22.76 18.37 -15.77
C HIS A 118 22.56 17.00 -16.44
N CYS A 119 21.33 16.46 -16.46
CA CYS A 119 21.07 15.11 -16.96
C CYS A 119 20.09 15.05 -18.14
N PRO A 120 20.46 14.41 -19.26
CA PRO A 120 19.56 14.26 -20.41
C PRO A 120 18.41 13.29 -20.10
N GLY A 121 17.25 13.51 -20.73
CA GLY A 121 16.11 12.59 -20.68
C GLY A 121 15.25 12.62 -19.40
N VAL A 122 15.54 13.54 -18.47
CA VAL A 122 14.73 13.80 -17.28
C VAL A 122 13.35 14.36 -17.64
N ARG A 123 12.28 13.83 -17.04
CA ARG A 123 10.87 14.20 -17.30
C ARG A 123 10.19 14.58 -16.00
N MET A 124 10.69 15.64 -15.37
CA MET A 124 10.33 16.08 -14.01
C MET A 124 9.69 17.46 -13.95
N ASP A 125 9.96 18.29 -14.96
CA ASP A 125 9.24 19.52 -15.26
C ASP A 125 8.26 19.19 -16.40
N GLY A 126 6.96 19.34 -16.13
CA GLY A 126 5.89 19.01 -17.08
C GLY A 126 5.28 20.23 -17.76
N ASN A 127 5.55 21.41 -17.21
CA ASN A 127 5.04 22.72 -17.56
C ASN A 127 6.06 23.55 -18.36
N GLY A 128 7.35 23.21 -18.26
CA GLY A 128 8.46 23.91 -18.89
C GLY A 128 8.87 25.20 -18.17
N ASP A 129 8.53 25.34 -16.88
CA ASP A 129 8.81 26.56 -16.10
C ASP A 129 10.16 26.53 -15.35
N GLY A 130 10.89 25.41 -15.43
CA GLY A 130 12.17 25.21 -14.76
C GLY A 130 12.07 24.80 -13.29
N VAL A 131 10.86 24.52 -12.77
CA VAL A 131 10.60 24.06 -11.40
C VAL A 131 10.23 22.56 -11.40
N PRO A 132 11.21 21.64 -11.39
CA PRO A 132 10.92 20.22 -11.44
C PRO A 132 10.20 19.78 -10.16
N CYS A 133 9.22 18.89 -10.30
CA CYS A 133 8.58 18.24 -9.16
C CYS A 133 7.87 19.21 -8.19
N GLU A 134 7.28 20.28 -8.70
CA GLU A 134 6.38 21.22 -7.99
C GLU A 134 5.45 20.47 -6.98
N ARG A 135 4.84 19.35 -7.39
CA ARG A 135 3.84 18.61 -6.58
C ARG A 135 4.41 17.74 -5.45
N GLN A 136 5.73 17.63 -5.32
CA GLN A 136 6.39 16.72 -4.37
C GLN A 136 7.54 17.36 -3.60
N TRP A 137 8.34 18.20 -4.24
CA TRP A 137 9.59 18.73 -3.65
C TRP A 137 9.69 20.26 -3.68
N CYS A 138 9.20 20.93 -4.73
CA CYS A 138 9.42 22.36 -4.94
C CYS A 138 8.21 23.27 -4.66
N GLY A 139 6.99 22.74 -4.52
CA GLY A 139 5.76 23.53 -4.30
C GLY A 139 5.44 23.74 -2.82
N ARG A 140 6.33 24.44 -2.11
CA ARG A 140 6.10 24.97 -0.76
C ARG A 140 5.95 26.49 -0.82
#